data_AF-D0LZN3-F1
#
_entry.id   AF-D0LZN3-F1
#
_cell.length_a   1.000
_cell.length_b   1.000
_cell.length_c   1.000
_cell.angle_alpha   90.00
_cell.angle_beta   90.00
_cell.angle_gamma   90.00
#
_symmetry.space_group_name_H-M   'P 1'
#
loop_
_entity.id
_entity.type
_entity.pdbx_description
1 polymer ?
#
loop_
_entity_poly.entity_id
_entity_poly.type
_entity_poly.pdbx_seq_one_letter_code
_entity_poly.pdbx_strand_id
1 'polypeptide(L)'
;MALALLSTGCHVYLGGDDDGGSGVDAGPPICDMPPPPPPLLLVNPETGECEDFSSGGFYCDPVTCECFPTPGAPPPSWAPCSSSCTGLGELACLEQSGCRAAYRQDDFRACFAVDTQGPVQGVCEGFDAWACSTRDDCIARHSGSYDAVPLADAPSDAAAALIPPLAPLGFFESCEQEPTRCDDDANCGPGEYCEISSGGCPPEPCDPDDPRCDGFCGGVCTPNQGQCFAEVDCAAAPPQCSLGSVPEVSNGCWTGACVFTDDCPRAPFEQCYGEPTCDVPPPSCPSDQMPQIVNGCWTGACIPAELCQGEPVEGSCYGRFTCDEDAPECPEGRVPGLADGCWTGSCISLDACGPVPAGHSCSSPASCESLPPPCPSEYVPLIDGDSLCWSGVCAPPATCAAAS
;
A
#
# COMPACT_ATOMS: atom_id res chain seq x y z
N MET A 1 22.93 8.27 33.97
CA MET A 1 23.50 8.71 32.68
C MET A 1 24.88 8.07 32.54
N ALA A 2 24.93 6.87 31.96
CA ALA A 2 26.16 6.12 31.75
C ALA A 2 26.45 6.14 30.25
N LEU A 3 27.56 6.78 29.88
CA LEU A 3 28.02 6.95 28.51
C LEU A 3 28.78 5.67 28.10
N ALA A 4 28.16 4.82 27.28
CA ALA A 4 28.80 3.64 26.70
C ALA A 4 29.33 4.00 25.31
N LEU A 5 30.64 4.26 25.23
CA LEU A 5 31.38 4.44 23.98
C LEU A 5 31.66 3.06 23.38
N LEU A 6 30.92 2.68 22.35
CA LEU A 6 31.23 1.52 21.49
C LEU A 6 32.25 1.95 20.44
N SER A 7 33.52 1.68 20.70
CA SER A 7 34.60 1.80 19.72
C SER A 7 34.49 0.67 18.70
N THR A 8 34.17 1.00 17.45
CA THR A 8 34.28 0.09 16.31
C THR A 8 35.76 -0.23 16.05
N GLY A 9 36.05 -1.53 15.92
CA GLY A 9 37.41 -2.05 15.87
C GLY A 9 38.13 -1.76 14.55
N CYS A 10 39.27 -1.07 14.64
CA CYS A 10 40.27 -1.11 13.58
C CYS A 10 40.94 -2.48 13.57
N HIS A 11 40.83 -3.21 12.45
CA HIS A 11 41.68 -4.39 12.20
C HIS A 11 43.10 -3.94 11.88
N VAL A 12 44.03 -4.13 12.81
CA VAL A 12 45.47 -3.92 12.55
C VAL A 12 46.03 -5.22 12.00
N TYR A 13 46.40 -5.24 10.72
CA TYR A 13 47.20 -6.33 10.13
C TYR A 13 48.66 -6.15 10.55
N LEU A 14 49.11 -6.92 11.53
CA LEU A 14 50.52 -7.08 11.86
C LEU A 14 51.02 -8.30 11.08
N GLY A 15 51.49 -8.06 9.85
CA GLY A 15 52.21 -9.07 9.07
C GLY A 15 53.56 -9.36 9.73
N GLY A 16 53.67 -10.54 10.33
CA GLY A 16 54.91 -11.09 10.85
C GLY A 16 55.67 -11.88 9.80
N ASP A 17 56.99 -11.84 9.97
CA ASP A 17 57.98 -12.87 9.65
C ASP A 17 58.69 -12.78 8.28
N ASP A 18 59.68 -11.88 8.25
CA ASP A 18 61.12 -12.16 8.08
C ASP A 18 61.54 -13.60 7.72
N ASP A 19 61.25 -14.07 6.51
CA ASP A 19 62.00 -15.18 5.91
C ASP A 19 63.08 -14.65 4.95
N GLY A 20 64.29 -14.56 5.48
CA GLY A 20 65.54 -14.15 4.83
C GLY A 20 66.01 -15.09 3.71
N GLY A 21 65.23 -15.20 2.64
CA GLY A 21 65.63 -15.84 1.39
C GLY A 21 66.38 -14.88 0.47
N SER A 22 67.69 -14.71 0.67
CA SER A 22 68.58 -14.03 -0.29
C SER A 22 68.80 -14.88 -1.55
N GLY A 23 67.73 -15.13 -2.32
CA GLY A 23 67.79 -15.73 -3.65
C GLY A 23 68.00 -14.65 -4.70
N VAL A 24 69.19 -14.60 -5.29
CA VAL A 24 69.62 -13.62 -6.32
C VAL A 24 68.96 -13.78 -7.69
N ASP A 25 67.76 -14.37 -7.76
CA ASP A 25 66.92 -14.33 -8.95
C ASP A 25 66.07 -13.06 -8.91
N ALA A 26 66.74 -11.91 -9.00
CA ALA A 26 66.13 -10.60 -9.14
C ALA A 26 65.41 -10.53 -10.50
N GLY A 27 64.19 -11.05 -10.54
CA GLY A 27 63.21 -10.63 -11.52
C GLY A 27 63.15 -9.10 -11.57
N PRO A 28 62.74 -8.51 -12.70
CA PRO A 28 62.61 -7.06 -12.81
C PRO A 28 61.84 -6.53 -11.58
N PRO A 29 62.25 -5.38 -11.02
CA PRO A 29 61.63 -4.85 -9.80
C PRO A 29 60.12 -4.81 -10.01
N ILE A 30 59.39 -5.62 -9.25
CA ILE A 30 57.94 -5.55 -9.21
C ILE A 30 57.65 -4.19 -8.62
N CYS A 31 57.10 -3.28 -9.42
CA CYS A 31 56.74 -1.96 -8.94
C CYS A 31 55.81 -2.14 -7.73
N ASP A 32 56.22 -1.64 -6.55
CA ASP A 32 55.34 -1.54 -5.39
C ASP A 32 54.23 -0.55 -5.74
N MET A 33 53.13 -1.06 -6.30
CA MET A 33 51.98 -0.24 -6.61
C MET A 33 51.36 0.21 -5.28
N PRO A 34 51.16 1.52 -5.06
CA PRO A 34 50.38 1.97 -3.92
C PRO A 34 48.99 1.29 -3.97
N PRO A 35 48.39 1.00 -2.81
CA PRO A 35 47.05 0.42 -2.78
C PRO A 35 46.11 1.31 -3.60
N PRO A 36 45.22 0.73 -4.41
CA PRO A 36 44.30 1.51 -5.22
C PRO A 36 43.47 2.41 -4.30
N PRO A 37 43.17 3.66 -4.72
CA PRO A 37 42.24 4.50 -3.97
C PRO A 37 40.89 3.77 -3.82
N PRO A 38 40.12 4.07 -2.75
CA PRO A 38 38.79 3.51 -2.62
C PRO A 38 37.94 3.84 -3.86
N PRO A 39 37.04 2.94 -4.29
CA PRO A 39 36.24 3.16 -5.48
C PRO A 39 35.34 4.39 -5.30
N LEU A 40 35.20 5.19 -6.35
CA LEU A 40 34.28 6.32 -6.39
C LEU A 40 32.96 5.80 -6.92
N LEU A 41 32.12 5.32 -6.00
CA LEU A 41 30.79 4.81 -6.32
C LEU A 41 29.76 5.94 -6.30
N LEU A 42 29.16 6.22 -7.45
CA LEU A 42 28.15 7.26 -7.61
C LEU A 42 26.81 6.65 -8.05
N VAL A 43 25.71 7.18 -7.56
CA VAL A 43 24.36 6.71 -7.88
C VAL A 43 23.96 7.26 -9.25
N ASN A 44 23.75 6.39 -10.22
CA ASN A 44 23.14 6.77 -11.48
C ASN A 44 21.68 7.14 -11.25
N PRO A 45 21.27 8.41 -11.46
CA PRO A 45 19.90 8.83 -11.16
C PRO A 45 18.87 8.19 -12.10
N GLU A 46 19.28 7.73 -13.29
CA GLU A 46 18.42 7.06 -14.26
C GLU A 46 18.00 5.68 -13.76
N THR A 47 18.89 4.94 -13.10
CA THR A 47 18.66 3.54 -12.72
C THR A 47 18.58 3.30 -11.21
N GLY A 48 19.07 4.25 -10.42
CA GLY A 48 19.32 4.10 -8.98
C GLY A 48 20.51 3.19 -8.65
N GLU A 49 21.25 2.70 -9.66
CA GLU A 49 22.38 1.79 -9.45
C GLU A 49 23.66 2.54 -9.10
N CYS A 50 24.53 1.86 -8.36
CA CYS A 50 25.86 2.36 -8.01
C CYS A 50 26.88 2.03 -9.09
N GLU A 51 27.41 3.06 -9.74
CA GLU A 51 28.43 2.93 -10.79
C GLU A 51 29.81 3.34 -10.28
N ASP A 52 30.83 2.60 -10.70
CA ASP A 52 32.22 2.84 -10.30
C ASP A 52 32.95 3.76 -11.29
N PHE A 53 33.24 4.98 -10.84
CA PHE A 53 34.01 5.98 -11.56
C PHE A 53 35.49 6.06 -11.13
N SER A 54 35.96 5.14 -10.27
CA SER A 54 37.39 5.05 -9.94
C SER A 54 38.24 4.53 -11.10
N SER A 55 37.60 3.94 -12.11
CA SER A 55 38.24 3.35 -13.29
C SER A 55 38.71 4.38 -14.33
N GLY A 56 38.87 5.65 -13.96
CA GLY A 56 39.71 6.61 -14.68
C GLY A 56 41.16 6.09 -14.69
N GLY A 57 41.40 5.06 -15.50
CA GLY A 57 42.45 4.08 -15.26
C GLY A 57 43.81 4.76 -15.18
N PHE A 58 44.61 4.39 -14.19
CA PHE A 58 46.02 4.72 -14.23
C PHE A 58 46.69 3.77 -15.22
N TYR A 59 47.34 4.31 -16.24
CA TYR A 59 48.26 3.54 -17.06
C TYR A 59 49.63 3.64 -16.41
N CYS A 60 50.08 2.56 -15.78
CA CYS A 60 51.44 2.47 -15.25
C CYS A 60 52.37 1.95 -16.35
N ASP A 61 53.39 2.73 -16.70
CA ASP A 61 54.44 2.29 -17.60
C ASP A 61 55.23 1.16 -16.90
N PRO A 62 55.26 -0.06 -17.47
CA PRO A 62 55.91 -1.22 -16.85
C PRO A 62 57.44 -1.11 -16.79
N VAL A 63 58.05 -0.14 -17.47
CA VAL A 63 59.50 0.07 -17.51
C VAL A 63 59.94 1.14 -16.51
N THR A 64 59.16 2.22 -16.35
CA THR A 64 59.50 3.33 -15.44
C THR A 64 58.79 3.25 -14.08
N CYS A 65 57.77 2.40 -13.96
CA CYS A 65 56.83 2.37 -12.83
C CYS A 65 56.09 3.71 -12.62
N GLU A 66 56.08 4.62 -13.58
CA GLU A 66 55.33 5.87 -13.51
C GLU A 66 53.89 5.62 -13.95
N CYS A 67 52.94 5.95 -13.09
CA CYS A 67 51.51 5.85 -13.39
C CYS A 67 50.99 7.20 -13.90
N PHE A 68 50.47 7.19 -15.13
CA PHE A 68 49.83 8.34 -15.74
C PHE A 68 48.32 8.19 -15.64
N PRO A 69 47.57 9.23 -15.22
CA PRO A 69 46.12 9.20 -15.34
C PRO A 69 45.77 9.07 -16.82
N THR A 70 45.01 8.05 -17.19
CA THR A 70 44.39 8.03 -18.51
C THR A 70 43.43 9.22 -18.56
N PRO A 71 43.42 10.02 -19.64
CA PRO A 71 42.46 11.11 -19.79
C PRO A 71 41.03 10.54 -19.89
N GLY A 72 40.42 10.24 -18.74
CA GLY A 72 39.02 9.92 -18.62
C GLY A 72 38.18 11.18 -18.68
N ALA A 73 36.92 11.04 -19.10
CA ALA A 73 35.95 12.10 -18.82
C ALA A 73 35.89 12.33 -17.29
N PRO A 74 35.73 13.57 -16.82
CA PRO A 74 35.51 13.81 -15.41
C PRO A 74 34.26 13.02 -14.95
N PRO A 75 34.26 12.49 -13.71
CA PRO A 75 33.08 11.82 -13.18
C PRO A 75 31.88 12.78 -13.18
N PRO A 76 30.65 12.27 -13.33
CA PRO A 76 29.46 13.09 -13.20
C PRO A 76 29.34 13.65 -11.77
N SER A 77 28.49 14.66 -11.59
CA SER A 77 28.25 15.30 -10.28
C SER A 77 27.37 14.49 -9.33
N TRP A 78 27.02 13.26 -9.71
CA TRP A 78 26.04 12.42 -9.03
C TRP A 78 26.34 12.21 -7.54
N ALA A 79 25.30 11.85 -6.80
CA ALA A 79 25.39 11.57 -5.39
C ALA A 79 26.26 10.35 -5.09
N PRO A 80 27.00 10.32 -3.97
CA PRO A 80 27.74 9.13 -3.55
C PRO A 80 26.78 8.02 -3.12
N CYS A 81 27.14 6.78 -3.44
CA CYS A 81 26.36 5.59 -3.07
C CYS A 81 26.18 5.38 -1.57
N SER A 82 27.17 5.80 -0.79
CA SER A 82 27.11 5.77 0.67
C SER A 82 27.07 7.19 1.18
N SER A 83 25.96 7.55 1.82
CA SER A 83 25.71 8.88 2.37
C SER A 83 24.95 8.77 3.70
N SER A 84 24.66 9.90 4.34
CA SER A 84 23.75 9.96 5.49
C SER A 84 22.30 9.60 5.14
N CYS A 85 21.93 9.62 3.86
CA CYS A 85 20.60 9.26 3.37
C CYS A 85 20.43 7.75 3.20
N THR A 86 21.54 7.02 3.02
CA THR A 86 21.50 5.58 2.75
C THR A 86 20.91 4.83 3.95
N GLY A 87 19.81 4.11 3.72
CA GLY A 87 19.14 3.30 4.75
C GLY A 87 18.10 4.06 5.57
N LEU A 88 17.85 5.35 5.29
CA LEU A 88 16.68 6.04 5.82
C LEU A 88 15.41 5.43 5.25
N GLY A 89 14.40 5.23 6.11
CA GLY A 89 13.04 4.94 5.67
C GLY A 89 12.40 6.15 4.99
N GLU A 90 11.27 5.95 4.33
CA GLU A 90 10.55 6.98 3.58
C GLU A 90 10.33 8.27 4.38
N LEU A 91 9.79 8.14 5.59
CA LEU A 91 9.52 9.28 6.47
C LEU A 91 10.80 9.98 6.95
N ALA A 92 11.88 9.26 7.22
CA ALA A 92 13.15 9.93 7.55
C ALA A 92 13.79 10.56 6.30
N CYS A 93 13.54 10.00 5.12
CA CYS A 93 14.10 10.47 3.87
C CYS A 93 13.56 11.85 3.48
N LEU A 94 12.23 12.03 3.46
CA LEU A 94 11.65 13.31 3.03
C LEU A 94 11.79 14.43 4.09
N GLU A 95 12.25 14.13 5.32
CA GLU A 95 12.59 15.16 6.33
C GLU A 95 14.03 15.64 6.22
N GLN A 96 14.90 14.76 5.73
CA GLN A 96 16.32 14.97 5.78
C GLN A 96 16.74 15.82 4.58
N SER A 97 16.98 17.12 4.82
CA SER A 97 17.52 17.99 3.76
C SER A 97 18.80 17.40 3.16
N GLY A 98 18.90 17.51 1.84
CA GLY A 98 19.93 16.88 1.03
C GLY A 98 19.69 15.40 0.71
N CYS A 99 18.54 14.84 1.10
CA CYS A 99 18.09 13.52 0.68
C CYS A 99 16.92 13.59 -0.30
N ARG A 100 16.75 12.52 -1.09
CA ARG A 100 15.71 12.39 -2.08
C ARG A 100 15.13 10.98 -2.03
N ALA A 101 13.81 10.88 -1.92
CA ALA A 101 13.11 9.59 -1.96
C ALA A 101 12.96 9.09 -3.41
N ALA A 102 13.12 7.78 -3.58
CA ALA A 102 12.92 7.12 -4.85
C ALA A 102 11.90 5.97 -4.73
N TYR A 103 10.94 5.97 -5.65
CA TYR A 103 9.79 5.08 -5.67
C TYR A 103 9.80 4.21 -6.91
N ARG A 104 9.21 3.01 -6.79
CA ARG A 104 8.93 2.14 -7.93
C ARG A 104 7.51 1.60 -7.82
N GLN A 105 6.65 2.00 -8.75
CA GLN A 105 5.20 1.65 -8.73
C GLN A 105 4.56 2.03 -7.39
N ASP A 106 4.76 3.27 -6.93
CA ASP A 106 4.29 3.80 -5.64
C ASP A 106 4.94 3.23 -4.38
N ASP A 107 5.69 2.13 -4.48
CA ASP A 107 6.45 1.61 -3.34
C ASP A 107 7.74 2.42 -3.14
N PHE A 108 7.94 2.98 -1.95
CA PHE A 108 9.24 3.50 -1.54
C PHE A 108 10.31 2.41 -1.61
N ARG A 109 11.44 2.72 -2.26
CA ARG A 109 12.55 1.76 -2.44
C ARG A 109 13.83 2.20 -1.75
N ALA A 110 14.15 3.48 -1.85
CA ALA A 110 15.45 3.98 -1.43
C ALA A 110 15.40 5.46 -1.10
N CYS A 111 16.34 5.84 -0.24
CA CYS A 111 16.69 7.23 0.02
C CYS A 111 18.12 7.48 -0.46
N PHE A 112 18.29 8.46 -1.35
CA PHE A 112 19.61 8.84 -1.87
C PHE A 112 19.97 10.24 -1.42
N ALA A 113 21.26 10.55 -1.35
CA ALA A 113 21.67 11.94 -1.30
C ALA A 113 21.34 12.62 -2.63
N VAL A 114 21.15 13.94 -2.60
CA VAL A 114 21.09 14.75 -3.82
C VAL A 114 22.47 14.83 -4.50
N ASP A 115 22.45 15.06 -5.80
CA ASP A 115 23.62 15.38 -6.61
C ASP A 115 24.43 16.53 -5.97
N THR A 116 25.74 16.52 -6.16
CA THR A 116 26.66 17.50 -5.55
C THR A 116 26.43 18.94 -6.01
N GLN A 117 25.61 19.17 -7.03
CA GLN A 117 25.14 20.49 -7.45
C GLN A 117 23.89 20.98 -6.70
N GLY A 118 23.26 20.14 -5.87
CA GLY A 118 22.10 20.44 -5.03
C GLY A 118 22.43 20.75 -3.56
N PRO A 119 21.41 20.92 -2.70
CA PRO A 119 19.97 20.86 -3.03
C PRO A 119 19.47 22.12 -3.73
N VAL A 120 18.67 21.94 -4.78
CA VAL A 120 17.90 22.98 -5.47
C VAL A 120 16.42 22.74 -5.20
N GLN A 121 15.69 23.78 -4.81
CA GLN A 121 14.25 23.68 -4.48
C GLN A 121 13.37 24.44 -5.49
N GLY A 122 12.11 24.03 -5.61
CA GLY A 122 11.08 24.61 -6.47
C GLY A 122 10.20 23.53 -7.14
N VAL A 123 9.62 23.87 -8.30
CA VAL A 123 8.81 22.92 -9.09
C VAL A 123 9.59 21.63 -9.39
N CYS A 124 8.91 20.49 -9.51
CA CYS A 124 9.53 19.19 -9.79
C CYS A 124 9.16 18.62 -11.17
N GLU A 125 8.02 19.01 -11.72
CA GLU A 125 7.50 18.46 -12.98
C GLU A 125 8.41 18.73 -14.18
N GLY A 126 8.55 17.71 -15.04
CA GLY A 126 9.24 17.83 -16.34
C GLY A 126 10.77 17.76 -16.28
N PHE A 127 11.36 17.50 -15.12
CA PHE A 127 12.80 17.24 -15.01
C PHE A 127 13.16 15.81 -15.41
N ASP A 128 14.30 15.68 -16.10
CA ASP A 128 14.95 14.38 -16.32
C ASP A 128 15.58 13.86 -15.01
N ALA A 129 16.09 12.62 -15.05
CA ALA A 129 16.65 11.97 -13.87
C ALA A 129 17.77 12.78 -13.21
N TRP A 130 18.64 13.38 -14.03
CA TRP A 130 19.77 14.16 -13.55
C TRP A 130 19.30 15.46 -12.90
N ALA A 131 18.47 16.25 -13.57
CA ALA A 131 17.95 17.48 -12.99
C ALA A 131 17.13 17.20 -11.72
N CYS A 132 16.35 16.12 -11.69
CA CYS A 132 15.62 15.68 -10.52
C CYS A 132 16.56 15.31 -9.36
N SER A 133 17.74 14.75 -9.65
CA SER A 133 18.71 14.34 -8.62
C SER A 133 19.36 15.51 -7.89
N THR A 134 19.28 16.72 -8.42
CA THR A 134 19.79 17.92 -7.74
C THR A 134 18.83 18.47 -6.68
N ARG A 135 17.65 17.86 -6.48
CA ARG A 135 16.55 18.41 -5.67
C ARG A 135 16.22 17.53 -4.48
N ASP A 136 16.03 18.15 -3.32
CA ASP A 136 15.64 17.50 -2.06
C ASP A 136 14.17 17.74 -1.69
N ASP A 137 13.39 18.36 -2.58
CA ASP A 137 11.95 18.62 -2.44
C ASP A 137 11.11 17.93 -3.53
N CYS A 138 11.73 17.00 -4.26
CA CYS A 138 11.10 16.20 -5.30
C CYS A 138 11.31 14.71 -5.06
N ILE A 139 10.35 13.88 -5.48
CA ILE A 139 10.52 12.43 -5.54
C ILE A 139 10.96 11.99 -6.93
N ALA A 140 11.75 10.93 -6.99
CA ALA A 140 12.05 10.24 -8.24
C ALA A 140 11.17 9.00 -8.37
N ARG A 141 10.44 8.88 -9.48
CA ARG A 141 9.72 7.65 -9.82
C ARG A 141 10.48 6.87 -10.87
N HIS A 142 10.56 5.57 -10.64
CA HIS A 142 11.14 4.63 -11.57
C HIS A 142 10.10 3.60 -11.98
N SER A 143 10.14 3.24 -13.26
CA SER A 143 9.34 2.19 -13.86
C SER A 143 10.22 1.00 -14.22
N GLY A 144 9.67 -0.20 -14.12
CA GLY A 144 10.35 -1.41 -14.59
C GLY A 144 10.15 -2.57 -13.63
N SER A 145 9.69 -3.69 -14.18
CA SER A 145 9.96 -4.98 -13.59
C SER A 145 11.38 -5.34 -13.99
N TYR A 146 12.35 -5.16 -13.09
CA TYR A 146 13.30 -6.25 -13.01
C TYR A 146 12.43 -7.43 -12.59
N ASP A 147 12.19 -8.37 -13.51
CA ASP A 147 11.84 -9.72 -13.10
C ASP A 147 12.91 -10.06 -12.08
N ALA A 148 12.56 -9.92 -10.80
CA ALA A 148 13.47 -10.21 -9.72
C ALA A 148 13.83 -11.64 -10.00
N VAL A 149 15.06 -11.89 -10.50
CA VAL A 149 15.56 -13.24 -10.66
C VAL A 149 15.32 -13.84 -9.28
N PRO A 150 14.41 -14.82 -9.15
CA PRO A 150 13.91 -15.18 -7.84
C PRO A 150 15.11 -15.47 -6.96
N LEU A 151 15.23 -14.75 -5.84
CA LEU A 151 16.33 -14.90 -4.88
C LEU A 151 16.50 -16.34 -4.39
N ALA A 152 15.54 -17.22 -4.70
CA ALA A 152 15.59 -18.66 -4.51
C ALA A 152 16.79 -19.37 -5.17
N ASP A 153 17.38 -18.81 -6.24
CA ASP A 153 18.53 -19.43 -6.94
C ASP A 153 19.88 -18.75 -6.69
N ALA A 154 19.93 -17.69 -5.87
CA ALA A 154 21.19 -17.05 -5.51
C ALA A 154 21.94 -17.91 -4.48
N PRO A 155 23.22 -18.27 -4.71
CA PRO A 155 23.99 -19.05 -3.76
C PRO A 155 24.07 -18.31 -2.41
N SER A 156 23.82 -19.03 -1.32
CA SER A 156 23.73 -18.53 0.07
C SER A 156 24.91 -17.68 0.52
N ASP A 157 26.05 -17.85 -0.15
CA ASP A 157 27.32 -17.26 0.24
C ASP A 157 27.55 -15.89 -0.42
N ALA A 158 26.72 -15.51 -1.42
CA ALA A 158 26.76 -14.21 -2.08
C ALA A 158 25.89 -13.15 -1.37
N ALA A 159 24.95 -13.56 -0.51
CA ALA A 159 23.98 -12.66 0.12
C ALA A 159 24.52 -11.88 1.33
N ALA A 160 25.66 -12.28 1.92
CA ALA A 160 26.13 -11.75 3.20
C ALA A 160 27.28 -10.72 3.11
N ALA A 161 27.89 -10.51 1.94
CA ALA A 161 29.09 -9.69 1.79
C ALA A 161 28.88 -8.38 1.00
N LEU A 162 27.70 -8.18 0.43
CA LEU A 162 27.33 -6.92 -0.21
C LEU A 162 26.45 -6.15 0.78
N ILE A 163 26.84 -4.91 1.10
CA ILE A 163 25.90 -3.88 1.59
C ILE A 163 24.63 -4.09 0.75
N PRO A 164 23.45 -4.34 1.37
CA PRO A 164 22.28 -4.84 0.64
C PRO A 164 22.16 -4.00 -0.63
N PRO A 165 22.43 -4.59 -1.81
CA PRO A 165 22.52 -3.79 -3.01
C PRO A 165 21.15 -3.19 -3.15
N LEU A 166 21.10 -1.86 -3.16
CA LEU A 166 19.92 -1.10 -3.54
C LEU A 166 19.42 -1.78 -4.82
N ALA A 167 18.32 -2.52 -4.70
CA ALA A 167 17.78 -3.25 -5.82
C ALA A 167 17.57 -2.22 -6.93
N PRO A 168 17.95 -2.53 -8.18
CA PRO A 168 17.86 -1.56 -9.24
C PRO A 168 16.42 -1.06 -9.35
N LEU A 169 16.27 0.26 -9.42
CA LEU A 169 14.95 0.89 -9.33
C LEU A 169 14.15 0.72 -10.62
N GLY A 170 14.82 0.39 -11.73
CA GLY A 170 14.23 0.39 -13.06
C GLY A 170 14.82 1.53 -13.88
N PHE A 171 14.01 2.10 -14.76
CA PHE A 171 14.32 3.31 -15.51
C PHE A 171 13.56 4.47 -14.91
N PHE A 172 14.19 5.63 -14.82
CA PHE A 172 13.56 6.86 -14.38
C PHE A 172 12.34 7.16 -15.27
N GLU A 173 11.22 7.45 -14.64
CA GLU A 173 9.95 7.72 -15.30
C GLU A 173 9.56 9.20 -15.16
N SER A 174 9.55 9.70 -13.93
CA SER A 174 9.13 11.08 -13.64
C SER A 174 9.84 11.66 -12.41
N CYS A 175 9.93 12.99 -12.40
CA CYS A 175 10.23 13.78 -11.21
C CYS A 175 8.93 14.42 -10.76
N GLU A 176 8.54 14.20 -9.51
CA GLU A 176 7.26 14.68 -8.98
C GLU A 176 7.48 15.45 -7.69
N GLN A 177 6.52 16.28 -7.33
CA GLN A 177 6.57 17.03 -6.07
C GLN A 177 6.56 16.04 -4.91
N GLU A 178 7.40 16.28 -3.90
CA GLU A 178 7.23 15.56 -2.64
C GLU A 178 5.82 15.77 -2.11
N PRO A 179 5.15 14.70 -1.68
CA PRO A 179 3.80 14.85 -1.18
C PRO A 179 3.85 15.64 0.12
N THR A 180 2.97 16.65 0.23
CA THR A 180 2.94 17.55 1.39
C THR A 180 2.67 16.73 2.64
N ARG A 181 3.47 16.93 3.69
CA ARG A 181 3.23 16.26 4.97
C ARG A 181 2.25 17.00 5.84
N CYS A 182 1.63 16.25 6.73
CA CYS A 182 0.69 16.79 7.69
C CYS A 182 0.74 16.01 8.99
N ASP A 183 0.45 16.71 10.09
CA ASP A 183 0.19 16.10 11.39
C ASP A 183 -1.32 16.10 11.67
N ASP A 184 -2.03 17.02 11.01
CA ASP A 184 -3.47 17.13 10.97
C ASP A 184 -3.94 17.75 9.64
N ASP A 185 -5.24 17.76 9.40
CA ASP A 185 -5.84 18.35 8.20
C ASP A 185 -5.54 19.85 8.02
N ALA A 186 -5.16 20.57 9.10
CA ALA A 186 -4.84 21.99 9.02
C ALA A 186 -3.45 22.25 8.43
N ASN A 187 -2.58 21.23 8.35
CA ASN A 187 -1.32 21.30 7.63
C ASN A 187 -1.47 21.13 6.12
N CYS A 188 -2.61 20.65 5.64
CA CYS A 188 -2.86 20.41 4.23
C CYS A 188 -3.43 21.62 3.49
N GLY A 189 -3.24 21.64 2.16
CA GLY A 189 -3.81 22.68 1.31
C GLY A 189 -5.34 22.62 1.27
N PRO A 190 -6.01 23.69 0.80
CA PRO A 190 -7.45 23.66 0.58
C PRO A 190 -7.85 22.51 -0.35
N GLY A 191 -8.74 21.63 0.11
CA GLY A 191 -9.16 20.46 -0.67
C GLY A 191 -8.22 19.26 -0.54
N GLU A 192 -7.43 19.17 0.52
CA GLU A 192 -6.64 18.00 0.92
C GLU A 192 -7.01 17.59 2.36
N TYR A 193 -6.74 16.35 2.75
CA TYR A 193 -6.86 15.85 4.12
C TYR A 193 -5.60 15.07 4.50
N CYS A 194 -5.35 14.94 5.80
CA CYS A 194 -4.18 14.25 6.29
C CYS A 194 -4.43 12.74 6.40
N GLU A 195 -3.85 11.98 5.48
CA GLU A 195 -3.89 10.53 5.53
C GLU A 195 -2.75 10.03 6.44
N ILE A 196 -3.09 9.81 7.71
CA ILE A 196 -2.16 9.20 8.67
C ILE A 196 -2.07 7.71 8.34
N SER A 197 -0.90 7.26 7.89
CA SER A 197 -0.66 5.84 7.65
C SER A 197 -0.95 5.04 8.93
N SER A 198 -1.99 4.21 8.87
CA SER A 198 -2.67 3.58 10.01
C SER A 198 -1.85 2.53 10.78
N GLY A 199 -0.54 2.43 10.51
CA GLY A 199 0.34 1.39 11.02
C GLY A 199 1.22 1.74 12.23
N GLY A 200 1.26 3.00 12.69
CA GLY A 200 2.31 3.43 13.62
C GLY A 200 1.89 4.14 14.90
N CYS A 201 0.72 4.79 14.91
CA CYS A 201 0.34 5.60 16.06
C CYS A 201 -0.29 4.70 17.14
N PRO A 202 0.29 4.59 18.34
CA PRO A 202 -0.37 3.89 19.43
C PRO A 202 -1.74 4.55 19.66
N PRO A 203 -2.82 3.76 19.81
CA PRO A 203 -4.15 4.31 20.02
C PRO A 203 -4.13 5.23 21.24
N GLU A 204 -4.69 6.43 21.09
CA GLU A 204 -4.84 7.38 22.17
C GLU A 204 -5.50 6.75 23.41
N PRO A 205 -5.16 7.24 24.62
CA PRO A 205 -4.28 8.37 24.89
C PRO A 205 -2.83 7.90 25.14
N CYS A 206 -1.86 8.43 24.39
CA CYS A 206 -0.47 8.24 24.78
C CYS A 206 -0.03 9.27 25.83
N ASP A 207 0.78 8.82 26.79
CA ASP A 207 1.35 9.63 27.86
C ASP A 207 2.39 10.62 27.28
N PRO A 208 2.26 11.94 27.50
CA PRO A 208 3.22 12.95 27.01
C PRO A 208 4.63 12.80 27.59
N ASP A 209 4.83 11.98 28.62
CA ASP A 209 6.16 11.67 29.18
C ASP A 209 6.80 10.40 28.55
N ASP A 210 6.13 9.69 27.63
CA ASP A 210 6.69 8.52 26.93
C ASP A 210 7.49 8.96 25.68
N PRO A 211 8.82 8.77 25.64
CA PRO A 211 9.65 9.15 24.48
C PRO A 211 9.35 8.33 23.22
N ARG A 212 8.49 7.31 23.30
CA ARG A 212 7.95 6.61 22.12
C ARG A 212 6.79 7.37 21.48
N CYS A 213 6.22 8.35 22.15
CA CYS A 213 5.16 9.22 21.65
C CYS A 213 5.64 10.59 21.18
N ASP A 214 6.95 10.83 21.25
CA ASP A 214 7.66 11.77 20.38
C ASP A 214 7.83 11.23 18.94
N GLY A 215 7.38 9.99 18.68
CA GLY A 215 7.27 9.45 17.34
C GLY A 215 6.23 10.24 16.56
N PHE A 216 6.71 11.16 15.72
CA PHE A 216 5.90 12.03 14.86
C PHE A 216 4.87 11.19 14.10
N CYS A 217 3.58 11.37 14.43
CA CYS A 217 2.45 10.81 13.68
C CYS A 217 2.22 11.64 12.42
N GLY A 218 3.22 11.67 11.54
CA GLY A 218 3.13 12.36 10.27
C GLY A 218 2.33 11.53 9.26
N GLY A 219 1.27 12.12 8.73
CA GLY A 219 0.56 11.67 7.54
C GLY A 219 1.05 12.38 6.28
N VAL A 220 0.37 12.07 5.20
CA VAL A 220 0.58 12.70 3.90
C VAL A 220 -0.72 13.38 3.48
N CYS A 221 -0.63 14.60 2.96
CA CYS A 221 -1.78 15.32 2.44
C CYS A 221 -2.23 14.65 1.15
N THR A 222 -3.38 14.00 1.25
CA THR A 222 -4.05 13.37 0.11
C THR A 222 -5.12 14.34 -0.39
N PRO A 223 -5.21 14.62 -1.70
CA PRO A 223 -6.31 15.39 -2.26
C PRO A 223 -7.67 14.81 -1.83
N ASN A 224 -8.57 15.68 -1.37
CA ASN A 224 -9.99 15.38 -1.24
C ASN A 224 -10.52 15.13 -2.64
N GLN A 225 -10.39 13.91 -3.12
CA GLN A 225 -11.24 13.43 -4.20
C GLN A 225 -12.63 13.38 -3.62
N GLY A 226 -13.42 14.44 -3.87
CA GLY A 226 -14.73 14.67 -3.27
C GLY A 226 -15.50 13.37 -3.16
N GLN A 227 -15.77 12.94 -1.93
CA GLN A 227 -16.60 11.77 -1.71
C GLN A 227 -18.04 12.22 -1.96
N CYS A 228 -18.59 11.86 -3.12
CA CYS A 228 -19.97 12.19 -3.44
C CYS A 228 -20.98 11.57 -2.45
N PHE A 229 -20.56 10.60 -1.63
CA PHE A 229 -21.43 9.84 -0.74
C PHE A 229 -20.68 9.40 0.53
N ALA A 230 -20.67 10.25 1.55
CA ALA A 230 -20.23 9.91 2.91
C ALA A 230 -21.13 10.61 3.94
N GLU A 231 -21.07 10.13 5.19
CA GLU A 231 -21.90 10.58 6.32
C GLU A 231 -21.80 12.10 6.55
N VAL A 232 -22.91 12.69 6.98
CA VAL A 232 -23.14 14.13 7.11
C VAL A 232 -23.38 14.47 8.58
N ASP A 233 -22.61 15.40 9.15
CA ASP A 233 -23.18 16.59 9.82
C ASP A 233 -22.11 17.61 10.24
N CYS A 234 -22.23 18.84 9.74
CA CYS A 234 -21.67 20.03 10.38
C CYS A 234 -22.66 21.23 10.25
N ALA A 235 -23.83 21.12 10.87
CA ALA A 235 -24.83 22.16 11.20
C ALA A 235 -25.47 22.99 10.06
N ALA A 236 -25.04 22.84 8.81
CA ALA A 236 -25.64 23.51 7.64
C ALA A 236 -26.62 22.58 6.92
N ALA A 237 -27.73 23.12 6.42
CA ALA A 237 -28.64 22.37 5.53
C ALA A 237 -28.00 22.19 4.14
N PRO A 238 -28.21 21.04 3.47
CA PRO A 238 -27.68 20.82 2.12
C PRO A 238 -28.22 21.86 1.13
N PRO A 239 -27.39 22.36 0.18
CA PRO A 239 -27.85 23.22 -0.89
C PRO A 239 -28.92 22.52 -1.75
N GLN A 240 -29.90 23.29 -2.23
CA GLN A 240 -30.90 22.79 -3.16
C GLN A 240 -30.30 22.72 -4.57
N CYS A 241 -29.96 21.51 -5.00
CA CYS A 241 -29.33 21.28 -6.30
C CYS A 241 -30.36 21.07 -7.42
N SER A 242 -29.99 21.50 -8.63
CA SER A 242 -30.78 21.26 -9.84
C SER A 242 -30.75 19.78 -10.25
N LEU A 243 -31.74 19.36 -11.04
CA LEU A 243 -31.81 17.99 -11.58
C LEU A 243 -30.49 17.61 -12.27
N GLY A 244 -29.93 16.46 -11.89
CA GLY A 244 -28.62 15.97 -12.39
C GLY A 244 -27.40 16.44 -11.61
N SER A 245 -27.60 17.07 -10.45
CA SER A 245 -26.52 17.45 -9.53
C SER A 245 -26.85 17.06 -8.09
N VAL A 246 -25.82 16.77 -7.30
CA VAL A 246 -25.91 16.41 -5.88
C VAL A 246 -25.09 17.40 -5.04
N PRO A 247 -25.48 17.65 -3.78
CA PRO A 247 -24.67 18.47 -2.88
C PRO A 247 -23.27 17.86 -2.68
N GLU A 248 -22.24 18.69 -2.78
CA GLU A 248 -20.86 18.26 -2.54
C GLU A 248 -20.58 18.15 -1.04
N VAL A 249 -19.89 17.07 -0.66
CA VAL A 249 -19.46 16.77 0.72
C VAL A 249 -17.94 16.74 0.77
N SER A 250 -17.37 17.35 1.81
CA SER A 250 -15.96 17.29 2.14
C SER A 250 -15.81 17.15 3.65
N ASN A 251 -15.01 16.18 4.10
CA ASN A 251 -14.78 15.87 5.52
C ASN A 251 -16.09 15.69 6.33
N GLY A 252 -17.10 15.05 5.75
CA GLY A 252 -18.40 14.82 6.38
C GLY A 252 -19.27 16.08 6.57
N CYS A 253 -18.86 17.22 6.00
CA CYS A 253 -19.61 18.47 6.02
C CYS A 253 -20.06 18.88 4.60
N TRP A 254 -21.21 19.55 4.49
CA TRP A 254 -21.65 20.15 3.22
C TRP A 254 -20.76 21.33 2.83
N THR A 255 -20.23 21.34 1.61
CA THR A 255 -19.44 22.48 1.09
C THR A 255 -20.31 23.66 0.67
N GLY A 256 -21.60 23.42 0.44
CA GLY A 256 -22.54 24.40 -0.09
C GLY A 256 -22.57 24.48 -1.62
N ALA A 257 -21.76 23.68 -2.32
CA ALA A 257 -21.79 23.56 -3.78
C ALA A 257 -22.64 22.36 -4.24
N CYS A 258 -22.98 22.35 -5.54
CA CYS A 258 -23.62 21.23 -6.23
C CYS A 258 -22.68 20.74 -7.32
N VAL A 259 -22.42 19.44 -7.38
CA VAL A 259 -21.61 18.77 -8.41
C VAL A 259 -22.50 17.94 -9.32
N PHE A 260 -22.17 17.83 -10.61
CA PHE A 260 -22.95 17.00 -11.54
C PHE A 260 -22.70 15.53 -11.25
N THR A 261 -23.77 14.72 -11.32
CA THR A 261 -23.70 13.29 -11.01
C THR A 261 -22.73 12.52 -11.93
N ASP A 262 -22.46 13.04 -13.13
CA ASP A 262 -21.52 12.48 -14.10
C ASP A 262 -20.05 12.74 -13.77
N ASP A 263 -19.76 13.76 -12.93
CA ASP A 263 -18.41 14.07 -12.44
C ASP A 263 -18.04 13.22 -11.22
N CYS A 264 -19.01 12.46 -10.67
CA CYS A 264 -18.77 11.49 -9.60
C CYS A 264 -18.27 10.17 -10.19
N PRO A 265 -17.22 9.53 -9.63
CA PRO A 265 -16.86 8.18 -10.01
C PRO A 265 -18.07 7.26 -9.79
N ARG A 266 -18.32 6.35 -10.74
CA ARG A 266 -19.32 5.29 -10.54
C ARG A 266 -18.90 4.49 -9.31
N ALA A 267 -19.68 4.55 -8.24
CA ALA A 267 -19.38 3.77 -7.05
C ALA A 267 -19.35 2.28 -7.44
N PRO A 268 -18.31 1.52 -7.07
CA PRO A 268 -18.44 0.08 -7.02
C PRO A 268 -19.57 -0.26 -6.04
N PHE A 269 -20.39 -1.27 -6.37
CA PHE A 269 -21.61 -1.65 -5.64
C PHE A 269 -21.40 -1.95 -4.14
N GLU A 270 -20.15 -2.03 -3.67
CA GLU A 270 -19.76 -2.33 -2.29
C GLU A 270 -19.68 -1.09 -1.36
N GLN A 271 -19.92 0.14 -1.84
CA GLN A 271 -19.84 1.34 -0.99
C GLN A 271 -21.17 2.11 -0.93
N CYS A 272 -22.17 1.51 -0.27
CA CYS A 272 -23.39 2.19 0.17
C CYS A 272 -23.34 2.35 1.70
N TYR A 273 -22.73 3.44 2.21
CA TYR A 273 -22.64 3.72 3.64
C TYR A 273 -23.69 4.73 4.13
N GLY A 274 -24.30 4.42 5.26
CA GLY A 274 -25.20 5.23 6.10
C GLY A 274 -25.72 4.35 7.24
N GLU A 275 -25.99 4.91 8.44
CA GLU A 275 -26.51 4.10 9.55
C GLU A 275 -27.89 3.49 9.20
N PRO A 276 -28.05 2.16 9.27
CA PRO A 276 -29.33 1.51 9.01
C PRO A 276 -30.32 1.79 10.14
N THR A 277 -31.46 2.42 9.82
CA THR A 277 -32.59 2.48 10.74
C THR A 277 -33.62 1.42 10.37
N CYS A 278 -33.59 0.29 11.08
CA CYS A 278 -34.39 -0.90 10.75
C CYS A 278 -35.88 -0.79 11.13
N ASP A 279 -36.25 0.20 11.95
CA ASP A 279 -37.61 0.37 12.50
C ASP A 279 -38.43 1.47 11.81
N VAL A 280 -38.00 1.96 10.64
CA VAL A 280 -38.62 3.11 9.97
C VAL A 280 -39.23 2.65 8.64
N PRO A 281 -40.47 3.07 8.30
CA PRO A 281 -41.04 2.77 6.99
C PRO A 281 -40.17 3.36 5.86
N PRO A 282 -40.17 2.74 4.66
CA PRO A 282 -39.36 3.20 3.54
C PRO A 282 -39.71 4.66 3.17
N PRO A 283 -38.72 5.48 2.80
CA PRO A 283 -38.96 6.83 2.30
C PRO A 283 -39.84 6.81 1.04
N SER A 284 -40.69 7.82 0.87
CA SER A 284 -41.49 7.99 -0.35
C SER A 284 -40.61 8.55 -1.48
N CYS A 285 -40.22 7.68 -2.41
CA CYS A 285 -39.33 8.06 -3.51
C CYS A 285 -40.09 8.52 -4.78
N PRO A 286 -39.47 9.39 -5.60
CA PRO A 286 -39.93 9.69 -6.97
C PRO A 286 -40.11 8.41 -7.81
N SER A 287 -40.93 8.47 -8.86
CA SER A 287 -41.32 7.29 -9.65
C SER A 287 -40.19 6.59 -10.40
N ASP A 288 -39.06 7.25 -10.56
CA ASP A 288 -37.83 6.77 -11.20
C ASP A 288 -36.74 6.39 -10.18
N GLN A 289 -37.06 6.44 -8.88
CA GLN A 289 -36.16 6.10 -7.79
C GLN A 289 -36.77 5.03 -6.89
N MET A 290 -35.92 4.30 -6.17
CA MET A 290 -36.33 3.34 -5.16
C MET A 290 -35.68 3.65 -3.81
N PRO A 291 -36.32 3.28 -2.69
CA PRO A 291 -35.72 3.42 -1.37
C PRO A 291 -34.46 2.54 -1.24
N GLN A 292 -33.38 3.09 -0.69
CA GLN A 292 -32.13 2.37 -0.49
C GLN A 292 -32.20 1.45 0.75
N ILE A 293 -31.65 0.24 0.63
CA ILE A 293 -31.55 -0.79 1.69
C ILE A 293 -30.08 -1.09 1.99
N VAL A 294 -29.71 -1.15 3.26
CA VAL A 294 -28.37 -1.56 3.76
C VAL A 294 -28.55 -2.52 4.93
N ASN A 295 -27.92 -3.70 4.86
CA ASN A 295 -28.01 -4.75 5.89
C ASN A 295 -29.46 -5.11 6.28
N GLY A 296 -30.38 -5.09 5.30
CA GLY A 296 -31.81 -5.35 5.51
C GLY A 296 -32.62 -4.16 6.07
N CYS A 297 -32.04 -2.96 6.16
CA CYS A 297 -32.67 -1.79 6.78
C CYS A 297 -32.70 -0.58 5.84
N TRP A 298 -33.73 0.27 5.99
CA TRP A 298 -33.90 1.46 5.17
C TRP A 298 -32.95 2.59 5.62
N THR A 299 -32.29 3.23 4.67
CA THR A 299 -31.36 4.34 4.94
C THR A 299 -32.02 5.72 4.90
N GLY A 300 -33.27 5.79 4.42
CA GLY A 300 -33.98 7.06 4.21
C GLY A 300 -33.65 7.78 2.90
N ALA A 301 -32.70 7.26 2.10
CA ALA A 301 -32.36 7.80 0.79
C ALA A 301 -33.16 7.16 -0.36
N CYS A 302 -33.29 7.90 -1.46
CA CYS A 302 -33.87 7.43 -2.72
C CYS A 302 -32.77 7.38 -3.79
N ILE A 303 -32.66 6.25 -4.48
CA ILE A 303 -31.63 6.01 -5.50
C ILE A 303 -32.28 5.75 -6.88
N PRO A 304 -31.70 6.25 -7.99
CA PRO A 304 -32.20 5.98 -9.33
C PRO A 304 -32.39 4.48 -9.60
N ALA A 305 -33.58 4.10 -10.05
CA ALA A 305 -33.93 2.69 -10.26
C ALA A 305 -33.03 1.98 -11.29
N GLU A 306 -32.46 2.74 -12.22
CA GLU A 306 -31.51 2.26 -13.23
C GLU A 306 -30.14 1.84 -12.66
N LEU A 307 -29.74 2.42 -11.52
CA LEU A 307 -28.52 2.03 -10.81
C LEU A 307 -28.71 0.73 -10.01
N CYS A 308 -29.96 0.38 -9.69
CA CYS A 308 -30.32 -0.87 -9.02
C CYS A 308 -30.68 -2.01 -9.97
N GLN A 309 -30.81 -1.75 -11.27
CA GLN A 309 -31.06 -2.76 -12.30
C GLN A 309 -29.77 -3.42 -12.79
N GLY A 310 -28.90 -3.80 -11.86
CA GLY A 310 -27.89 -4.81 -12.17
C GLY A 310 -28.59 -6.11 -12.58
N GLU A 311 -27.99 -6.89 -13.48
CA GLU A 311 -28.41 -8.28 -13.65
C GLU A 311 -28.46 -8.95 -12.28
N PRO A 312 -29.48 -9.79 -11.99
CA PRO A 312 -29.64 -10.36 -10.66
C PRO A 312 -28.34 -11.06 -10.28
N VAL A 313 -27.73 -10.59 -9.19
CA VAL A 313 -26.44 -11.10 -8.73
C VAL A 313 -26.63 -12.60 -8.47
N GLU A 314 -25.76 -13.41 -9.06
CA GLU A 314 -25.75 -14.84 -8.80
C GLU A 314 -25.44 -15.01 -7.31
N GLY A 315 -26.46 -15.33 -6.52
CA GLY A 315 -26.32 -15.46 -5.09
C GLY A 315 -25.40 -16.64 -4.72
N SER A 316 -25.21 -16.84 -3.43
CA SER A 316 -24.59 -18.03 -2.87
C SER A 316 -25.63 -19.02 -2.38
N CYS A 317 -25.24 -20.29 -2.23
CA CYS A 317 -26.10 -21.33 -1.64
C CYS A 317 -26.14 -21.28 -0.10
N TYR A 318 -25.33 -20.42 0.52
CA TYR A 318 -25.09 -20.38 1.96
C TYR A 318 -25.14 -18.94 2.45
N GLY A 319 -26.02 -18.62 3.39
CA GLY A 319 -26.12 -17.25 3.89
C GLY A 319 -26.77 -17.15 5.25
N ARG A 320 -26.61 -15.99 5.87
CA ARG A 320 -27.49 -15.55 6.96
C ARG A 320 -28.84 -15.15 6.36
N PHE A 321 -29.90 -15.22 7.16
CA PHE A 321 -31.24 -14.80 6.77
C PHE A 321 -31.69 -13.66 7.66
N THR A 322 -31.93 -12.49 7.07
CA THR A 322 -32.37 -11.31 7.83
C THR A 322 -33.45 -10.50 7.12
N CYS A 323 -33.94 -10.92 5.95
CA CYS A 323 -34.88 -10.15 5.13
C CYS A 323 -36.31 -10.71 5.19
N ASP A 324 -37.29 -9.81 5.05
CA ASP A 324 -38.73 -10.09 5.16
C ASP A 324 -39.39 -10.57 3.84
N GLU A 325 -38.62 -10.75 2.77
CA GLU A 325 -39.16 -11.21 1.48
C GLU A 325 -39.29 -12.75 1.41
N ASP A 326 -40.30 -13.22 0.69
CA ASP A 326 -40.50 -14.65 0.41
C ASP A 326 -39.46 -15.17 -0.60
N ALA A 327 -39.04 -16.42 -0.43
CA ALA A 327 -38.11 -17.07 -1.35
C ALA A 327 -38.73 -17.22 -2.76
N PRO A 328 -37.97 -17.01 -3.85
CA PRO A 328 -38.44 -17.34 -5.19
C PRO A 328 -38.74 -18.85 -5.33
N GLU A 329 -39.81 -19.21 -6.03
CA GLU A 329 -40.09 -20.61 -6.37
C GLU A 329 -39.06 -21.14 -7.37
N CYS A 330 -38.21 -22.09 -6.94
CA CYS A 330 -37.19 -22.67 -7.79
C CYS A 330 -37.59 -24.03 -8.37
N PRO A 331 -37.22 -24.33 -9.64
CA PRO A 331 -37.46 -25.64 -10.23
C PRO A 331 -36.60 -26.73 -9.55
N GLU A 332 -36.99 -27.99 -9.76
CA GLU A 332 -36.28 -29.15 -9.21
C GLU A 332 -34.78 -29.12 -9.58
N GLY A 333 -33.91 -29.39 -8.60
CA GLY A 333 -32.45 -29.31 -8.76
C GLY A 333 -31.85 -27.92 -8.55
N ARG A 334 -32.65 -26.92 -8.16
CA ARG A 334 -32.19 -25.58 -7.82
C ARG A 334 -32.67 -25.12 -6.44
N VAL A 335 -31.97 -24.14 -5.88
CA VAL A 335 -32.30 -23.49 -4.60
C VAL A 335 -32.31 -21.98 -4.76
N PRO A 336 -33.15 -21.25 -4.01
CA PRO A 336 -33.12 -19.80 -4.00
C PRO A 336 -31.73 -19.26 -3.62
N GLY A 337 -31.26 -18.23 -4.33
CA GLY A 337 -29.96 -17.63 -4.08
C GLY A 337 -29.98 -16.61 -2.94
N LEU A 338 -28.89 -16.58 -2.18
CA LEU A 338 -28.71 -15.68 -1.05
C LEU A 338 -27.53 -14.73 -1.26
N ALA A 339 -27.76 -13.43 -1.03
CA ALA A 339 -26.72 -12.42 -0.91
C ALA A 339 -27.11 -11.45 0.22
N ASP A 340 -26.15 -11.14 1.09
CA ASP A 340 -26.27 -10.11 2.14
C ASP A 340 -27.51 -10.22 3.03
N GLY A 341 -27.90 -11.45 3.37
CA GLY A 341 -29.05 -11.69 4.25
C GLY A 341 -30.39 -11.84 3.54
N CYS A 342 -30.45 -11.56 2.24
CA CYS A 342 -31.66 -11.48 1.43
C CYS A 342 -31.68 -12.49 0.27
N TRP A 343 -32.89 -12.80 -0.20
CA TRP A 343 -33.08 -13.52 -1.45
C TRP A 343 -32.67 -12.67 -2.65
N THR A 344 -31.90 -13.23 -3.57
CA THR A 344 -31.49 -12.50 -4.79
C THR A 344 -32.53 -12.56 -5.92
N GLY A 345 -33.66 -13.22 -5.68
CA GLY A 345 -34.66 -13.52 -6.72
C GLY A 345 -34.20 -14.54 -7.77
N SER A 346 -32.98 -15.08 -7.66
CA SER A 346 -32.41 -16.08 -8.57
C SER A 346 -32.43 -17.49 -7.99
N CYS A 347 -32.40 -18.49 -8.87
CA CYS A 347 -32.32 -19.90 -8.50
C CYS A 347 -30.96 -20.49 -8.91
N ILE A 348 -30.17 -20.91 -7.93
CA ILE A 348 -28.84 -21.50 -8.08
C ILE A 348 -28.96 -23.02 -8.24
N SER A 349 -28.16 -23.63 -9.12
CA SER A 349 -28.12 -25.08 -9.24
C SER A 349 -27.47 -25.74 -8.02
N LEU A 350 -28.06 -26.82 -7.52
CA LEU A 350 -27.47 -27.61 -6.44
C LEU A 350 -26.07 -28.15 -6.78
N ASP A 351 -25.79 -28.40 -8.06
CA ASP A 351 -24.47 -28.85 -8.52
C ASP A 351 -23.41 -27.72 -8.45
N ALA A 352 -23.85 -26.47 -8.46
CA ALA A 352 -23.00 -25.30 -8.26
C ALA A 352 -22.74 -25.01 -6.77
N CYS A 353 -23.56 -25.56 -5.88
CA CYS A 353 -23.32 -25.51 -4.45
C CYS A 353 -22.17 -26.48 -4.12
N GLY A 354 -20.98 -25.92 -3.90
CA GLY A 354 -19.82 -26.69 -3.43
C GLY A 354 -20.09 -27.42 -2.10
N PRO A 355 -19.18 -28.27 -1.61
CA PRO A 355 -19.38 -28.99 -0.34
C PRO A 355 -19.60 -28.03 0.83
N VAL A 356 -20.26 -28.52 1.89
CA VAL A 356 -20.39 -27.79 3.16
C VAL A 356 -19.00 -27.30 3.61
N PRO A 357 -18.86 -26.03 4.04
CA PRO A 357 -17.58 -25.50 4.50
C PRO A 357 -16.92 -26.39 5.55
N ALA A 358 -15.58 -26.51 5.49
CA ALA A 358 -14.83 -27.27 6.47
C ALA A 358 -15.11 -26.76 7.90
N GLY A 359 -15.18 -27.69 8.86
CA GLY A 359 -15.50 -27.37 10.25
C GLY A 359 -16.99 -27.12 10.51
N HIS A 360 -17.88 -27.27 9.51
CA HIS A 360 -19.32 -27.16 9.72
C HIS A 360 -20.04 -28.50 9.52
N SER A 361 -21.14 -28.70 10.25
CA SER A 361 -22.00 -29.87 10.12
C SER A 361 -23.47 -29.49 10.06
N CYS A 362 -24.25 -30.27 9.31
CA CYS A 362 -25.70 -30.11 9.28
C CYS A 362 -26.31 -30.96 10.40
N SER A 363 -26.44 -30.38 11.58
CA SER A 363 -27.05 -31.03 12.74
C SER A 363 -27.96 -30.09 13.51
N SER A 364 -28.85 -30.62 14.33
CA SER A 364 -29.66 -29.78 15.22
C SER A 364 -28.76 -29.18 16.31
N PRO A 365 -28.84 -27.87 16.59
CA PRO A 365 -28.04 -27.25 17.65
C PRO A 365 -28.42 -27.89 18.99
N ALA A 366 -27.43 -28.45 19.69
CA ALA A 366 -27.68 -29.28 20.87
C ALA A 366 -27.74 -28.52 22.20
N SER A 367 -27.21 -27.28 22.30
CA SER A 367 -27.01 -26.67 23.63
C SER A 367 -26.82 -25.14 23.72
N CYS A 368 -27.16 -24.33 22.72
CA CYS A 368 -26.86 -22.89 22.77
C CYS A 368 -28.11 -22.07 23.21
N GLU A 369 -27.96 -21.22 24.25
CA GLU A 369 -29.05 -20.57 25.01
C GLU A 369 -29.74 -19.37 24.32
N SER A 370 -29.56 -19.17 23.01
CA SER A 370 -30.21 -18.07 22.27
C SER A 370 -30.73 -18.52 20.90
N LEU A 371 -32.04 -18.73 20.73
CA LEU A 371 -32.72 -18.85 19.42
C LEU A 371 -34.10 -18.17 19.52
N PRO A 372 -34.54 -17.32 18.55
CA PRO A 372 -34.95 -17.75 17.19
C PRO A 372 -34.67 -16.72 16.03
N PRO A 373 -35.11 -16.96 14.77
CA PRO A 373 -35.63 -18.20 14.21
C PRO A 373 -34.61 -18.95 13.34
N PRO A 374 -34.81 -20.27 13.25
CA PRO A 374 -34.02 -21.14 12.41
C PRO A 374 -34.16 -20.70 10.95
N CYS A 375 -33.27 -21.24 10.14
CA CYS A 375 -33.39 -21.22 8.69
C CYS A 375 -34.83 -21.46 8.23
N PRO A 376 -35.23 -20.88 7.08
CA PRO A 376 -36.50 -21.24 6.43
C PRO A 376 -36.68 -22.75 6.36
N SER A 377 -37.92 -23.22 6.32
CA SER A 377 -38.25 -24.65 6.43
C SER A 377 -37.55 -25.56 5.41
N GLU A 378 -37.14 -24.97 4.29
CA GLU A 378 -36.43 -25.56 3.17
C GLU A 378 -34.90 -25.49 3.29
N TYR A 379 -34.37 -24.99 4.41
CA TYR A 379 -32.96 -24.91 4.76
C TYR A 379 -32.66 -25.51 6.14
N VAL A 380 -31.43 -25.96 6.32
CA VAL A 380 -30.90 -26.57 7.55
C VAL A 380 -29.83 -25.65 8.15
N PRO A 381 -29.84 -25.40 9.48
CA PRO A 381 -28.78 -24.63 10.11
C PRO A 381 -27.43 -25.34 10.01
N LEU A 382 -26.39 -24.57 9.68
CA LEU A 382 -25.01 -25.02 9.80
C LEU A 382 -24.53 -24.84 11.24
N ILE A 383 -23.96 -25.91 11.79
CA ILE A 383 -23.38 -25.94 13.12
C ILE A 383 -21.87 -25.89 12.98
N ASP A 384 -21.24 -24.96 13.66
CA ASP A 384 -19.80 -24.91 13.81
C ASP A 384 -19.35 -26.10 14.67
N GLY A 385 -18.47 -26.94 14.11
CA GLY A 385 -18.02 -28.20 14.69
C GLY A 385 -17.20 -28.03 15.97
N ASP A 386 -16.58 -26.87 16.18
CA ASP A 386 -15.78 -26.61 17.38
C ASP A 386 -16.66 -26.16 18.55
N SER A 387 -17.70 -25.36 18.27
CA SER A 387 -18.58 -24.79 19.28
C SER A 387 -19.88 -25.58 19.50
N LEU A 388 -20.25 -26.47 18.57
CA LEU A 388 -21.55 -27.12 18.48
C LEU A 388 -22.73 -26.13 18.48
N CYS A 389 -22.45 -24.87 18.13
CA CYS A 389 -23.42 -23.79 18.04
C CYS A 389 -23.75 -23.46 16.58
N TRP A 390 -24.93 -22.88 16.39
CA TRP A 390 -25.35 -22.36 15.10
C TRP A 390 -24.41 -21.23 14.65
N SER A 391 -23.87 -21.33 13.44
CA SER A 391 -22.92 -20.35 12.89
C SER A 391 -23.60 -19.06 12.38
N GLY A 392 -24.93 -19.00 12.46
CA GLY A 392 -25.73 -17.97 11.82
C GLY A 392 -26.05 -18.27 10.35
N VAL A 393 -25.53 -19.38 9.80
CA VAL A 393 -25.62 -19.72 8.37
C VAL A 393 -26.59 -20.87 8.15
N CYS A 394 -27.24 -20.87 6.99
CA CYS A 394 -28.20 -21.86 6.56
C CYS A 394 -27.76 -22.53 5.24
N ALA A 395 -28.08 -23.82 5.07
CA ALA A 395 -27.70 -24.61 3.90
C ALA A 395 -28.87 -25.48 3.39
N PRO A 396 -28.95 -25.76 2.08
CA PRO A 396 -29.96 -26.67 1.55
C PRO A 396 -29.85 -28.10 2.12
N PRO A 397 -30.98 -28.81 2.33
CA PRO A 397 -30.96 -30.21 2.81
C PRO A 397 -30.17 -31.15 1.89
N ALA A 398 -30.18 -30.89 0.58
CA ALA A 398 -29.48 -31.72 -0.41
C ALA A 398 -27.96 -31.64 -0.28
N THR A 399 -27.39 -30.45 -0.02
CA THR A 399 -25.96 -30.29 0.25
C THR A 399 -25.58 -30.91 1.60
N CYS A 400 -26.47 -30.86 2.59
CA CYS A 400 -26.29 -31.52 3.87
C CYS A 400 -26.27 -33.05 3.78
N ALA A 401 -27.11 -33.65 2.92
CA ALA A 401 -27.15 -35.10 2.72
C ALA A 401 -25.89 -35.67 2.05
N ALA A 402 -25.12 -34.82 1.34
CA ALA A 402 -23.84 -35.19 0.74
C ALA A 402 -22.66 -35.12 1.72
N ALA A 403 -22.83 -34.42 2.86
CA ALA A 403 -21.79 -34.20 3.87
C ALA A 403 -21.86 -35.20 5.04
N SER A 404 -22.93 -35.98 5.15
CA SER A 404 -23.12 -37.10 6.10
C SER A 404 -22.69 -38.43 5.49
#